data_AF-A0A2V8QN17-F1
#
_entry.id   AF-A0A2V8QN17-F1
#
_cell.length_a   1.000
_cell.length_b   1.000
_cell.length_c   1.000
_cell.angle_alpha   90.00
_cell.angle_beta   90.00
_cell.angle_gamma   90.00
#
_symmetry.space_group_name_H-M   'P 1'
#
loop_
_entity.id
_entity.type
_entity.pdbx_description
1 polymer ?
#
loop_
_entity_poly.entity_id
_entity_poly.type
_entity_poly.pdbx_seq_one_letter_code
_entity_poly.pdbx_strand_id
1 'polypeptide(L)'
;MPNAAGQTRGWWEVLNQAYGMGRWTASYRGHLIAFHGGDLPGFHSQISFMPNDHIGVIVFVIGNHTAPLYNPLSYNIYERLLGMEPTPWTDRFLDIRLKGKKAGTEARSKEGFGRVPDTKPSHALADYAGEYEHPAYGSLKIAMKDNALQFDFHKIILPLTHFHYDRFDTPNDEENGKWSVNFSTNPQGDIDKATMSLDEGEVTFVRRPPKLDEAAAQLIAGNYETATGAKLQVVFRPGSGLFIVTPGAPDQKLVPYKPLKFHLPEFSDVLIEFVEDNGQITALRQITPAGVFVSKRRQ
;
A
#
# COMPACT_ATOMS: atom_id res chain seq x y z
N MET A 1 18.73 -22.01 22.62
CA MET A 1 18.02 -21.42 21.47
C MET A 1 17.14 -22.50 20.85
N PRO A 2 15.92 -22.19 20.38
CA PRO A 2 15.03 -23.18 19.80
C PRO A 2 15.60 -23.73 18.48
N ASN A 3 15.54 -25.05 18.29
CA ASN A 3 15.95 -25.72 17.05
C ASN A 3 14.72 -25.93 16.17
N ALA A 4 14.27 -24.87 15.49
CA ALA A 4 13.02 -24.87 14.74
C ALA A 4 12.93 -25.99 13.68
N ALA A 5 13.99 -26.20 12.89
CA ALA A 5 14.02 -27.27 11.89
C ALA A 5 13.91 -28.67 12.53
N GLY A 6 14.57 -28.89 13.67
CA GLY A 6 14.48 -30.13 14.43
C GLY A 6 13.07 -30.38 14.96
N GLN A 7 12.44 -29.36 15.53
CA GLN A 7 11.11 -29.45 16.13
C GLN A 7 9.99 -29.58 15.09
N THR A 8 10.10 -28.88 13.97
CA THR A 8 9.04 -28.81 12.93
C THR A 8 9.18 -29.86 11.84
N ARG A 9 10.40 -30.37 11.59
CA ARG A 9 10.69 -31.28 10.48
C ARG A 9 11.53 -32.50 10.86
N GLY A 10 11.99 -32.60 12.10
CA GLY A 10 12.92 -33.65 12.53
C GLY A 10 14.34 -33.50 11.96
N TRP A 11 14.70 -32.31 11.46
CA TRP A 11 16.00 -32.04 10.85
C TRP A 11 16.95 -31.40 11.87
N TRP A 12 17.90 -32.19 12.36
CA TRP A 12 18.80 -31.81 13.45
C TRP A 12 20.21 -31.43 12.97
N GLU A 13 20.40 -31.24 11.67
CA GLU A 13 21.70 -30.92 11.09
C GLU A 13 22.15 -29.48 11.36
N VAL A 14 21.22 -28.54 11.59
CA VAL A 14 21.51 -27.14 11.91
C VAL A 14 20.96 -26.81 13.29
N LEU A 15 21.85 -26.54 14.25
CA LEU A 15 21.51 -26.36 15.65
C LEU A 15 21.96 -25.00 16.18
N ASN A 16 21.27 -24.52 17.21
CA ASN A 16 21.66 -23.34 18.00
C ASN A 16 21.86 -22.09 17.13
N GLN A 17 20.94 -21.81 16.21
CA GLN A 17 20.99 -20.62 15.38
C GLN A 17 20.84 -19.35 16.22
N ALA A 18 21.81 -18.44 16.10
CA ALA A 18 21.79 -17.08 16.65
C ALA A 18 22.02 -16.06 15.54
N TYR A 19 21.58 -14.81 15.73
CA TYR A 19 21.88 -13.71 14.83
C TYR A 19 22.69 -12.62 15.56
N GLY A 20 23.73 -12.09 14.90
CA GLY A 20 24.55 -11.00 15.43
C GLY A 20 25.43 -10.39 14.35
N MET A 21 25.67 -9.08 14.44
CA MET A 21 26.54 -8.32 13.52
C MET A 21 26.24 -8.57 12.03
N GLY A 22 24.96 -8.74 11.67
CA GLY A 22 24.52 -8.98 10.30
C GLY A 22 24.73 -10.40 9.78
N ARG A 23 24.94 -11.39 10.64
CA ARG A 23 25.11 -12.80 10.26
C ARG A 23 24.36 -13.74 11.20
N TRP A 24 23.89 -14.84 10.64
CA TRP A 24 23.53 -16.02 11.41
C TRP A 24 24.79 -16.79 11.79
N THR A 25 24.78 -17.42 12.97
CA THR A 25 25.76 -18.41 13.39
C THR A 25 25.05 -19.66 13.89
N ALA A 26 25.56 -20.84 13.57
CA ALA A 26 24.98 -22.11 13.98
C ALA A 26 26.05 -23.20 14.17
N SER A 27 25.66 -24.30 14.83
CA SER A 27 26.38 -25.58 14.73
C SER A 27 25.75 -26.39 13.59
N TYR A 28 26.49 -26.55 12.50
CA TYR A 28 26.12 -27.41 11.38
C TYR A 28 26.82 -28.76 11.52
N ARG A 29 26.07 -29.78 11.94
CA ARG A 29 26.58 -31.15 12.15
C ARG A 29 27.89 -31.20 12.97
N GLY A 30 28.02 -30.32 13.96
CA GLY A 30 29.20 -30.21 14.82
C GLY A 30 30.19 -29.09 14.44
N HIS A 31 30.06 -28.50 13.25
CA HIS A 31 30.94 -27.43 12.77
C HIS A 31 30.33 -26.05 12.99
N LEU A 32 31.14 -25.09 13.43
CA LEU A 32 30.69 -23.70 13.52
C LEU A 32 30.54 -23.14 12.11
N ILE A 33 29.34 -22.70 11.76
CA ILE A 33 29.07 -22.00 10.50
C ILE A 33 28.56 -20.59 10.77
N ALA A 34 29.09 -19.60 10.04
CA ALA A 34 28.56 -18.24 9.98
C ALA A 34 28.07 -17.96 8.57
N PHE A 35 26.86 -17.40 8.43
CA PHE A 35 26.25 -17.24 7.12
C PHE A 35 25.22 -16.09 7.07
N HIS A 36 25.00 -15.57 5.87
CA HIS A 36 23.89 -14.69 5.58
C HIS A 36 23.51 -14.83 4.11
N GLY A 37 22.21 -14.86 3.85
CA GLY A 37 21.66 -14.89 2.50
C GLY A 37 21.31 -13.50 1.99
N GLY A 38 20.88 -13.41 0.75
CA GLY A 38 20.29 -12.21 0.19
C GLY A 38 19.32 -12.57 -0.91
N ASP A 39 18.13 -12.00 -0.86
CA ASP A 39 17.04 -12.27 -1.78
C ASP A 39 16.54 -10.94 -2.37
N LEU A 40 16.65 -10.82 -3.69
CA LEU A 40 15.98 -9.80 -4.50
C LEU A 40 15.22 -10.52 -5.61
N PRO A 41 14.18 -9.90 -6.21
CA PRO A 41 13.51 -10.47 -7.36
C PRO A 41 14.52 -10.86 -8.46
N GLY A 42 14.65 -12.16 -8.71
CA GLY A 42 15.55 -12.75 -9.70
C GLY A 42 16.98 -13.00 -9.24
N PHE A 43 17.40 -12.55 -8.06
CA PHE A 43 18.78 -12.68 -7.58
C PHE A 43 18.82 -13.20 -6.16
N HIS A 44 19.45 -14.36 -5.98
CA HIS A 44 19.52 -15.02 -4.68
C HIS A 44 20.95 -15.40 -4.37
N SER A 45 21.35 -15.26 -3.11
CA SER A 45 22.72 -15.51 -2.69
C SER A 45 22.82 -16.14 -1.32
N GLN A 46 23.91 -16.84 -1.09
CA GLN A 46 24.33 -17.32 0.21
C GLN A 46 25.83 -17.11 0.36
N ILE A 47 26.22 -16.36 1.38
CA ILE A 47 27.62 -16.15 1.75
C ILE A 47 27.83 -16.79 3.12
N SER A 48 28.68 -17.81 3.17
CA SER A 48 28.91 -18.59 4.37
C SER A 48 30.38 -18.97 4.55
N PHE A 49 30.79 -19.23 5.79
CA PHE A 49 32.10 -19.78 6.10
C PHE A 49 32.08 -20.57 7.41
N MET A 50 33.00 -21.54 7.52
CA MET A 50 33.29 -22.31 8.72
C MET A 50 34.70 -21.94 9.19
N PRO A 51 34.83 -21.02 10.18
CA PRO A 51 36.10 -20.40 10.52
C PRO A 51 37.12 -21.39 11.08
N ASN A 52 36.66 -22.37 11.87
CA ASN A 52 37.54 -23.38 12.49
C ASN A 52 38.04 -24.42 11.46
N ASP A 53 37.30 -24.61 10.37
CA ASP A 53 37.64 -25.54 9.30
C ASP A 53 38.37 -24.86 8.13
N HIS A 54 38.50 -23.52 8.17
CA HIS A 54 39.11 -22.70 7.13
C HIS A 54 38.45 -22.83 5.75
N ILE A 55 37.12 -23.03 5.71
CA ILE A 55 36.33 -23.17 4.48
C ILE A 55 35.37 -21.99 4.33
N GLY A 56 35.31 -21.41 3.13
CA GLY A 56 34.30 -20.43 2.75
C GLY A 56 33.55 -20.88 1.50
N VAL A 57 32.23 -20.69 1.48
CA VAL A 57 31.37 -21.03 0.33
C VAL A 57 30.44 -19.86 0.02
N ILE A 58 30.46 -19.43 -1.24
CA ILE A 58 29.57 -18.42 -1.79
C ILE A 58 28.79 -19.02 -2.94
N VAL A 59 27.46 -18.93 -2.88
CA VAL A 59 26.56 -19.42 -3.93
C VAL A 59 25.69 -18.27 -4.41
N PHE A 60 25.62 -18.10 -5.73
CA PHE A 60 24.70 -17.18 -6.40
C PHE A 60 23.76 -17.99 -7.29
N VAL A 61 22.47 -17.66 -7.24
CA VAL A 61 21.43 -18.31 -8.01
C VAL A 61 20.57 -17.24 -8.68
N ILE A 62 20.40 -17.37 -10.00
CA ILE A 62 19.65 -16.41 -10.82
C ILE A 62 18.31 -17.02 -11.19
N GLY A 63 17.23 -16.34 -10.80
CA GLY A 63 15.85 -16.72 -11.05
C GLY A 63 15.09 -17.12 -9.78
N ASN A 64 13.90 -16.53 -9.59
CA ASN A 64 13.03 -16.81 -8.43
C ASN A 64 12.67 -18.29 -8.30
N HIS A 65 12.44 -18.96 -9.42
CA HIS A 65 12.10 -20.38 -9.42
C HIS A 65 13.25 -21.26 -8.90
N THR A 66 14.50 -20.79 -8.92
CA THR A 66 15.68 -21.51 -8.40
C THR A 66 16.13 -21.05 -7.02
N ALA A 67 15.51 -20.00 -6.45
CA ALA A 67 15.89 -19.43 -5.15
C ALA A 67 16.20 -20.48 -4.06
N PRO A 68 15.41 -21.56 -3.87
CA PRO A 68 15.69 -22.53 -2.81
C PRO A 68 17.03 -23.28 -2.93
N LEU A 69 17.75 -23.19 -4.06
CA LEU A 69 18.99 -23.94 -4.31
C LEU A 69 20.22 -23.41 -3.56
N TYR A 70 20.27 -22.13 -3.18
CA TYR A 70 21.49 -21.55 -2.61
C TYR A 70 21.94 -22.25 -1.31
N ASN A 71 20.98 -22.66 -0.47
CA ASN A 71 21.26 -23.34 0.80
C ASN A 71 21.65 -24.83 0.60
N PRO A 72 20.86 -25.68 -0.10
CA PRO A 72 21.24 -27.05 -0.40
C PRO A 72 22.60 -27.18 -1.07
N LEU A 73 22.92 -26.30 -2.01
CA LEU A 73 24.23 -26.29 -2.67
C LEU A 73 25.35 -25.95 -1.68
N SER A 74 25.18 -24.91 -0.86
CA SER A 74 26.17 -24.53 0.15
C SER A 74 26.47 -25.68 1.10
N TYR A 75 25.42 -26.30 1.65
CA TYR A 75 25.53 -27.45 2.54
C TYR A 75 26.21 -28.65 1.87
N ASN A 76 25.81 -29.00 0.64
CA ASN A 76 26.41 -30.11 -0.08
C ASN A 76 27.91 -29.89 -0.35
N ILE A 77 28.31 -28.65 -0.64
CA ILE A 77 29.73 -28.30 -0.82
C ILE A 77 30.50 -28.48 0.49
N TYR A 78 30.00 -27.98 1.62
CA TYR A 78 30.67 -28.18 2.92
C TYR A 78 30.81 -29.65 3.28
N GLU A 79 29.73 -30.43 3.15
CA GLU A 79 29.75 -31.85 3.48
C GLU A 79 30.80 -32.60 2.65
N ARG A 80 30.91 -32.30 1.36
CA ARG A 80 31.94 -32.90 0.50
C ARG A 80 33.36 -32.46 0.88
N LEU A 81 33.57 -31.18 1.18
CA LEU A 81 34.90 -30.67 1.57
C LEU A 81 35.36 -31.22 2.94
N LEU A 82 34.42 -31.52 3.83
CA LEU A 82 34.68 -32.13 5.14
C LEU A 82 34.71 -33.67 5.10
N GLY A 83 34.51 -34.30 3.93
CA GLY A 83 34.46 -35.76 3.79
C GLY A 83 33.28 -36.41 4.52
N MET A 84 32.19 -35.67 4.72
CA MET A 84 30.97 -36.14 5.36
C MET A 84 30.05 -36.86 4.38
N GLU A 85 29.26 -37.79 4.91
CA GLU A 85 28.12 -38.35 4.18
C GLU A 85 27.12 -37.24 3.83
N PRO A 86 26.73 -37.07 2.55
CA PRO A 86 25.81 -36.02 2.14
C PRO A 86 24.44 -36.17 2.79
N THR A 87 23.94 -35.09 3.40
CA THR A 87 22.54 -35.02 3.81
C THR A 87 21.68 -34.85 2.55
N PRO A 88 20.50 -35.50 2.45
CA PRO A 88 19.62 -35.40 1.28
C PRO A 88 18.87 -34.06 1.23
N TRP A 89 19.60 -32.94 1.31
CA TRP A 89 19.03 -31.59 1.28
C TRP A 89 18.23 -31.34 0.02
N THR A 90 18.79 -31.67 -1.15
CA THR A 90 18.13 -31.46 -2.44
C THR A 90 16.79 -32.17 -2.49
N ASP A 91 16.71 -33.44 -2.07
CA ASP A 91 15.48 -34.22 -2.09
C ASP A 91 14.44 -33.65 -1.11
N ARG A 92 14.88 -33.30 0.12
CA ARG A 92 14.04 -32.68 1.15
C ARG A 92 13.42 -31.37 0.65
N PHE A 93 14.23 -30.50 0.04
CA PHE A 93 13.76 -29.21 -0.46
C PHE A 93 12.93 -29.34 -1.74
N LEU A 94 13.23 -30.31 -2.60
CA LEU A 94 12.42 -30.61 -3.79
C LEU A 94 11.03 -31.11 -3.42
N ASP A 95 10.93 -32.04 -2.47
CA ASP A 95 9.64 -32.55 -1.97
C ASP A 95 8.78 -31.41 -1.41
N ILE A 96 9.38 -30.54 -0.58
CA ILE A 96 8.68 -29.35 -0.06
C ILE A 96 8.22 -28.43 -1.17
N ARG A 97 9.08 -28.16 -2.16
CA ARG A 97 8.73 -27.30 -3.29
C ARG A 97 7.55 -27.87 -4.08
N LEU A 98 7.58 -29.16 -4.40
CA LEU A 98 6.52 -29.80 -5.18
C LEU A 98 5.19 -29.83 -4.42
N LYS A 99 5.23 -30.20 -3.13
CA LYS A 99 4.04 -30.17 -2.26
C LYS A 99 3.51 -28.77 -2.09
N GLY A 100 4.38 -27.78 -1.85
CA GLY A 100 4.01 -26.36 -1.74
C GLY A 100 3.38 -25.82 -3.01
N LYS A 101 3.95 -26.13 -4.19
CA LYS A 101 3.37 -25.74 -5.48
C LYS A 101 1.99 -26.35 -5.70
N LYS A 102 1.84 -27.64 -5.41
CA LYS A 102 0.55 -28.35 -5.51
C LYS A 102 -0.49 -27.70 -4.59
N ALA A 103 -0.16 -27.54 -3.30
CA ALA A 103 -1.04 -26.93 -2.32
C ALA A 103 -1.42 -25.48 -2.69
N GLY A 104 -0.47 -24.68 -3.17
CA GLY A 104 -0.73 -23.31 -3.63
C GLY A 104 -1.65 -23.26 -4.85
N THR A 105 -1.48 -24.19 -5.79
CA THR A 105 -2.36 -24.31 -6.98
C THR A 105 -3.78 -24.69 -6.57
N GLU A 106 -3.93 -25.69 -5.70
CA GLU A 106 -5.24 -26.10 -5.17
C GLU A 106 -5.91 -24.98 -4.36
N ALA A 107 -5.14 -24.23 -3.56
CA ALA A 107 -5.65 -23.09 -2.81
C ALA A 107 -6.15 -21.97 -3.73
N ARG A 108 -5.38 -21.62 -4.78
CA ARG A 108 -5.79 -20.59 -5.75
C ARG A 108 -7.01 -20.99 -6.57
N SER A 109 -7.22 -22.28 -6.83
CA SER A 109 -8.40 -22.78 -7.55
C SER A 109 -9.72 -22.60 -6.79
N LYS A 110 -9.66 -22.36 -5.47
CA LYS A 110 -10.82 -22.09 -4.62
C LYS A 110 -11.11 -20.58 -4.59
N GLU A 111 -11.55 -20.04 -5.72
CA GLU A 111 -11.92 -18.62 -5.82
C GLU A 111 -13.16 -18.30 -4.95
N GLY A 112 -13.26 -17.04 -4.51
CA GLY A 112 -14.48 -16.54 -3.86
C GLY A 112 -14.65 -16.88 -2.38
N PHE A 113 -13.67 -17.49 -1.71
CA PHE A 113 -13.75 -17.75 -0.26
C PHE A 113 -14.02 -16.44 0.51
N GLY A 114 -15.08 -16.41 1.32
CA GLY A 114 -15.50 -15.22 2.06
C GLY A 114 -16.28 -14.17 1.25
N ARG A 115 -16.60 -14.44 -0.02
CA ARG A 115 -17.46 -13.56 -0.82
C ARG A 115 -18.90 -13.59 -0.29
N VAL A 116 -19.52 -12.42 -0.23
CA VAL A 116 -20.97 -12.31 -0.03
C VAL A 116 -21.59 -12.13 -1.41
N PRO A 117 -22.43 -13.07 -1.88
CA PRO A 117 -23.00 -13.02 -3.22
C PRO A 117 -23.99 -11.87 -3.36
N ASP A 118 -24.27 -11.48 -4.61
CA ASP A 118 -25.33 -10.53 -5.00
C ASP A 118 -25.26 -9.14 -4.36
N THR A 119 -24.10 -8.77 -3.84
CA THR A 119 -23.80 -7.39 -3.46
C THR A 119 -23.40 -6.58 -4.69
N LYS A 120 -23.48 -5.26 -4.58
CA LYS A 120 -23.08 -4.31 -5.62
C LYS A 120 -22.17 -3.23 -5.03
N PRO A 121 -21.31 -2.60 -5.84
CA PRO A 121 -20.65 -1.36 -5.46
C PRO A 121 -21.68 -0.33 -4.99
N SER A 122 -21.35 0.46 -3.97
CA SER A 122 -22.21 1.55 -3.52
C SER A 122 -22.31 2.70 -4.52
N HIS A 123 -21.32 2.83 -5.42
CA HIS A 123 -21.19 3.89 -6.42
C HIS A 123 -20.99 3.36 -7.85
N ALA A 124 -21.03 4.24 -8.85
CA ALA A 124 -20.62 3.85 -10.21
C ALA A 124 -19.11 3.57 -10.24
N LEU A 125 -18.64 2.67 -11.11
CA LEU A 125 -17.21 2.32 -11.17
C LEU A 125 -16.32 3.56 -11.38
N ALA A 126 -16.75 4.51 -12.20
CA ALA A 126 -16.03 5.75 -12.44
C ALA A 126 -15.78 6.57 -11.16
N ASP A 127 -16.64 6.45 -10.14
CA ASP A 127 -16.49 7.18 -8.88
C ASP A 127 -15.34 6.62 -8.03
N TYR A 128 -14.94 5.36 -8.23
CA TYR A 128 -13.75 4.77 -7.58
C TYR A 128 -12.45 5.09 -8.32
N ALA A 129 -12.54 5.59 -9.57
CA ALA A 129 -11.35 6.01 -10.30
C ALA A 129 -10.76 7.28 -9.68
N GLY A 130 -9.45 7.31 -9.50
CA GLY A 130 -8.74 8.40 -8.85
C GLY A 130 -7.30 8.04 -8.50
N GLU A 131 -6.56 9.03 -8.05
CA GLU A 131 -5.26 8.83 -7.41
C GLU A 131 -5.45 8.94 -5.91
N TYR A 132 -4.97 7.95 -5.18
CA TYR A 132 -4.97 7.88 -3.72
C TYR A 132 -3.54 7.90 -3.24
N GLU A 133 -3.27 8.49 -2.09
CA GLU A 133 -1.92 8.70 -1.59
C GLU A 133 -1.78 8.30 -0.14
N HIS A 134 -0.62 7.74 0.18
CA HIS A 134 -0.15 7.53 1.54
C HIS A 134 1.28 8.08 1.69
N PRO A 135 1.60 8.83 2.76
CA PRO A 135 2.90 9.50 2.90
C PRO A 135 4.13 8.58 2.80
N ALA A 136 4.02 7.34 3.31
CA ALA A 136 5.13 6.37 3.30
C ALA A 136 5.17 5.49 2.03
N TYR A 137 4.03 5.24 1.39
CA TYR A 137 3.89 4.26 0.31
C TYR A 137 3.70 4.90 -1.06
N GLY A 138 3.48 6.22 -1.12
CA GLY A 138 3.27 6.95 -2.35
C GLY A 138 1.85 6.80 -2.89
N SER A 139 1.73 6.77 -4.23
CA SER A 139 0.46 6.80 -4.94
C SER A 139 -0.06 5.41 -5.32
N LEU A 140 -1.34 5.17 -5.01
CA LEU A 140 -2.17 4.12 -5.58
C LEU A 140 -3.08 4.77 -6.63
N LYS A 141 -3.01 4.31 -7.88
CA LYS A 141 -3.85 4.83 -8.96
C LYS A 141 -4.89 3.79 -9.35
N ILE A 142 -6.15 4.22 -9.35
CA ILE A 142 -7.29 3.45 -9.84
C ILE A 142 -7.81 4.15 -11.09
N ALA A 143 -7.81 3.46 -12.23
CA ALA A 143 -8.23 4.04 -13.51
C ALA A 143 -9.36 3.24 -14.14
N MET A 144 -10.17 3.91 -14.98
CA MET A 144 -11.08 3.21 -15.89
C MET A 144 -10.32 2.71 -17.11
N LYS A 145 -10.47 1.44 -17.45
CA LYS A 145 -9.98 0.84 -18.69
C LYS A 145 -10.99 -0.20 -19.19
N ASP A 146 -11.44 -0.05 -20.44
CA ASP A 146 -12.38 -0.98 -21.09
C ASP A 146 -13.63 -1.29 -20.23
N ASN A 147 -14.23 -0.26 -19.63
CA ASN A 147 -15.36 -0.32 -18.69
C ASN A 147 -15.11 -1.09 -17.38
N ALA A 148 -13.86 -1.42 -17.04
CA ALA A 148 -13.46 -2.00 -15.77
C ALA A 148 -12.51 -1.07 -15.01
N LEU A 149 -12.32 -1.34 -13.71
CA LEU A 149 -11.28 -0.69 -12.94
C LEU A 149 -9.92 -1.35 -13.21
N GLN A 150 -8.88 -0.54 -13.20
CA GLN A 150 -7.50 -0.94 -13.28
C GLN A 150 -6.75 -0.41 -12.06
N PHE A 151 -6.09 -1.32 -11.35
CA PHE A 151 -5.18 -1.07 -10.26
C PHE A 151 -3.79 -0.77 -10.82
N ASP A 152 -3.13 0.26 -10.32
CA ASP A 152 -1.73 0.58 -10.57
C ASP A 152 -1.07 1.04 -9.26
N PHE A 153 -0.19 0.20 -8.74
CA PHE A 153 0.62 0.50 -7.56
C PHE A 153 2.06 0.07 -7.81
N HIS A 154 3.00 1.02 -7.74
CA HIS A 154 4.43 0.78 -8.03
C HIS A 154 4.68 0.05 -9.35
N LYS A 155 3.91 0.36 -10.40
CA LYS A 155 3.95 -0.26 -11.74
C LYS A 155 3.42 -1.69 -11.83
N ILE A 156 2.83 -2.21 -10.75
CA ILE A 156 2.02 -3.43 -10.79
C ILE A 156 0.64 -3.03 -11.32
N ILE A 157 0.40 -3.30 -12.60
CA ILE A 157 -0.81 -2.91 -13.30
C ILE A 157 -1.70 -4.12 -13.53
N LEU A 158 -2.84 -4.19 -12.83
CA LEU A 158 -3.74 -5.34 -12.84
C LEU A 158 -5.20 -4.90 -13.02
N PRO A 159 -6.07 -5.71 -13.64
CA PRO A 159 -7.50 -5.44 -13.60
C PRO A 159 -8.01 -5.56 -12.16
N LEU A 160 -8.98 -4.74 -11.81
CA LEU A 160 -9.57 -4.67 -10.48
C LEU A 160 -11.06 -4.98 -10.59
N THR A 161 -11.49 -6.09 -9.99
CA THR A 161 -12.83 -6.67 -10.18
C THR A 161 -13.63 -6.61 -8.89
N HIS A 162 -14.94 -6.36 -9.02
CA HIS A 162 -15.82 -6.28 -7.85
C HIS A 162 -15.89 -7.63 -7.13
N PHE A 163 -15.65 -7.62 -5.82
CA PHE A 163 -15.74 -8.81 -4.98
C PHE A 163 -17.04 -8.81 -4.19
N HIS A 164 -17.19 -7.91 -3.22
CA HIS A 164 -18.44 -7.64 -2.54
C HIS A 164 -18.48 -6.21 -2.00
N TYR A 165 -19.66 -5.63 -1.83
CA TYR A 165 -19.82 -4.25 -1.32
C TYR A 165 -18.85 -3.28 -2.03
N ASP A 166 -18.00 -2.57 -1.28
CA ASP A 166 -16.97 -1.66 -1.78
C ASP A 166 -15.56 -2.27 -1.77
N ARG A 167 -15.46 -3.60 -1.82
CA ARG A 167 -14.20 -4.32 -2.01
C ARG A 167 -14.03 -4.77 -3.45
N PHE A 168 -12.83 -4.54 -3.97
CA PHE A 168 -12.41 -5.03 -5.26
C PHE A 168 -11.09 -5.77 -5.13
N ASP A 169 -10.94 -6.81 -5.96
CA ASP A 169 -9.79 -7.70 -5.94
C ASP A 169 -9.14 -7.78 -7.34
N THR A 170 -7.82 -7.88 -7.36
CA THR A 170 -7.07 -8.27 -8.56
C THR A 170 -7.13 -9.78 -8.78
N PRO A 171 -6.78 -10.28 -9.98
CA PRO A 171 -6.46 -11.69 -10.16
C PRO A 171 -5.42 -12.15 -9.15
N ASN A 172 -5.52 -13.42 -8.74
CA ASN A 172 -4.57 -14.05 -7.85
C ASN A 172 -3.60 -14.90 -8.67
N ASP A 173 -2.35 -14.45 -8.81
CA ASP A 173 -1.32 -15.16 -9.55
C ASP A 173 -0.05 -15.42 -8.72
N GLU A 174 0.88 -16.21 -9.27
CA GLU A 174 2.12 -16.58 -8.58
C GLU A 174 3.15 -15.43 -8.50
N GLU A 175 3.03 -14.42 -9.35
CA GLU A 175 4.00 -13.34 -9.51
C GLU A 175 3.63 -12.13 -8.65
N ASN A 176 2.41 -11.62 -8.79
CA ASN A 176 1.92 -10.42 -8.11
C ASN A 176 1.03 -10.74 -6.90
N GLY A 177 0.58 -11.98 -6.76
CA GLY A 177 -0.37 -12.36 -5.73
C GLY A 177 -1.74 -11.71 -5.92
N LYS A 178 -2.57 -11.79 -4.89
CA LYS A 178 -3.89 -11.16 -4.86
C LYS A 178 -3.85 -9.86 -4.07
N TRP A 179 -4.27 -8.77 -4.69
CA TRP A 179 -4.48 -7.48 -4.04
C TRP A 179 -5.95 -7.29 -3.77
N SER A 180 -6.27 -6.86 -2.55
CA SER A 180 -7.64 -6.54 -2.13
C SER A 180 -7.69 -5.09 -1.68
N VAL A 181 -8.56 -4.31 -2.32
CA VAL A 181 -8.75 -2.89 -2.04
C VAL A 181 -10.16 -2.68 -1.52
N ASN A 182 -10.28 -2.20 -0.29
CA ASN A 182 -11.55 -1.79 0.30
C ASN A 182 -11.68 -0.28 0.20
N PHE A 183 -12.75 0.20 -0.43
CA PHE A 183 -13.04 1.62 -0.51
C PHE A 183 -13.99 2.06 0.61
N SER A 184 -13.82 3.30 1.07
CA SER A 184 -14.74 3.93 2.02
C SER A 184 -15.05 5.37 1.64
N THR A 185 -16.21 5.84 2.09
CA THR A 185 -16.74 7.16 1.76
C THR A 185 -16.38 8.22 2.80
N ASN A 186 -16.39 9.48 2.38
CA ASN A 186 -16.39 10.63 3.28
C ASN A 186 -17.82 10.95 3.81
N PRO A 187 -17.99 11.92 4.71
CA PRO A 187 -19.32 12.31 5.21
C PRO A 187 -20.30 12.83 4.14
N GLN A 188 -19.82 13.25 2.97
CA GLN A 188 -20.64 13.66 1.82
C GLN A 188 -21.12 12.46 1.01
N GLY A 189 -20.64 11.26 1.33
CA GLY A 189 -20.97 10.02 0.64
C GLY A 189 -20.05 9.69 -0.52
N ASP A 190 -19.10 10.54 -0.90
CA ASP A 190 -18.20 10.24 -2.02
C ASP A 190 -17.09 9.27 -1.60
N ILE A 191 -16.63 8.41 -2.52
CA ILE A 191 -15.47 7.54 -2.31
C ILE A 191 -14.23 8.39 -2.00
N ASP A 192 -13.61 8.19 -0.84
CA ASP A 192 -12.54 9.04 -0.32
C ASP A 192 -11.26 8.28 0.02
N LYS A 193 -11.37 7.01 0.44
CA LYS A 193 -10.21 6.23 0.87
C LYS A 193 -10.17 4.87 0.20
N ALA A 194 -8.96 4.34 0.06
CA ALA A 194 -8.68 2.99 -0.41
C ALA A 194 -7.74 2.30 0.59
N THR A 195 -8.18 1.20 1.18
CA THR A 195 -7.44 0.45 2.20
C THR A 195 -7.03 -0.91 1.68
N MET A 196 -5.76 -1.26 1.84
CA MET A 196 -5.20 -2.56 1.46
C MET A 196 -4.14 -3.03 2.47
N SER A 197 -3.82 -4.32 2.46
CA SER A 197 -2.77 -4.87 3.33
C SER A 197 -1.39 -4.67 2.72
N LEU A 198 -0.47 -4.09 3.48
CA LEU A 198 0.94 -3.89 3.14
C LEU A 198 1.78 -4.11 4.41
N ASP A 199 2.98 -4.69 4.27
CA ASP A 199 3.95 -4.89 5.36
C ASP A 199 3.32 -5.39 6.68
N GLU A 200 2.52 -6.46 6.58
CA GLU A 200 1.85 -7.10 7.73
C GLU A 200 0.78 -6.23 8.45
N GLY A 201 0.37 -5.11 7.86
CA GLY A 201 -0.66 -4.22 8.40
C GLY A 201 -1.68 -3.73 7.37
N GLU A 202 -2.71 -3.03 7.84
CA GLU A 202 -3.63 -2.30 6.97
C GLU A 202 -3.11 -0.89 6.70
N VAL A 203 -3.10 -0.51 5.43
CA VAL A 203 -2.67 0.82 4.98
C VAL A 203 -3.83 1.48 4.25
N THR A 204 -4.14 2.70 4.66
CA THR A 204 -5.23 3.50 4.08
C THR A 204 -4.68 4.67 3.29
N PHE A 205 -4.93 4.65 1.98
CA PHE A 205 -4.62 5.73 1.07
C PHE A 205 -5.80 6.70 1.02
N VAL A 206 -5.52 8.00 1.01
CA VAL A 206 -6.54 9.06 0.93
C VAL A 206 -6.57 9.60 -0.50
N ARG A 207 -7.75 9.79 -1.06
CA ARG A 207 -7.92 10.33 -2.41
C ARG A 207 -7.26 11.70 -2.50
N ARG A 208 -6.44 11.91 -3.52
CA ARG A 208 -5.86 13.21 -3.81
C ARG A 208 -6.96 14.21 -4.19
N PRO A 209 -6.95 15.41 -3.61
CA PRO A 209 -7.87 16.47 -4.01
C PRO A 209 -7.58 16.89 -5.46
N PRO A 210 -8.59 17.34 -6.21
CA PRO A 210 -8.37 17.91 -7.53
C PRO A 210 -7.44 19.11 -7.46
N LYS A 211 -6.69 19.34 -8.54
CA LYS A 211 -5.84 20.53 -8.65
C LYS A 211 -6.72 21.78 -8.77
N LEU A 212 -6.48 22.77 -7.92
CA LEU A 212 -7.08 24.09 -8.05
C LEU A 212 -6.34 24.90 -9.11
N ASP A 213 -7.08 25.40 -10.10
CA ASP A 213 -6.58 26.35 -11.08
C ASP A 213 -6.34 27.74 -10.45
N GLU A 214 -5.26 28.41 -10.83
CA GLU A 214 -4.90 29.70 -10.22
C GLU A 214 -5.88 30.81 -10.59
N ALA A 215 -6.44 30.83 -11.81
CA ALA A 215 -7.42 31.82 -12.21
C ALA A 215 -8.74 31.63 -11.43
N ALA A 216 -9.16 30.37 -11.24
CA ALA A 216 -10.28 30.06 -10.35
C ALA A 216 -10.01 30.50 -8.90
N ALA A 217 -8.79 30.26 -8.39
CA ALA A 217 -8.40 30.69 -7.05
C ALA A 217 -8.43 32.22 -6.88
N GLN A 218 -7.93 32.96 -7.87
CA GLN A 218 -7.97 34.42 -7.90
C GLN A 218 -9.41 34.95 -7.96
N LEU A 219 -10.27 34.31 -8.74
CA LEU A 219 -11.69 34.66 -8.84
C LEU A 219 -12.42 34.51 -7.50
N ILE A 220 -12.06 33.48 -6.73
CA ILE A 220 -12.59 33.17 -5.40
C ILE A 220 -12.05 34.11 -4.31
N ALA A 221 -10.81 34.58 -4.43
CA ALA A 221 -10.22 35.46 -3.42
C ALA A 221 -11.03 36.77 -3.28
N GLY A 222 -11.25 37.23 -2.05
CA GLY A 222 -12.06 38.42 -1.79
C GLY A 222 -12.48 38.59 -0.34
N ASN A 223 -13.24 39.66 -0.09
CA ASN A 223 -13.79 39.95 1.23
C ASN A 223 -15.24 39.47 1.30
N TYR A 224 -15.61 38.88 2.42
CA TYR A 224 -16.93 38.36 2.68
C TYR A 224 -17.44 38.83 4.04
N GLU A 225 -18.75 38.87 4.17
CA GLU A 225 -19.43 39.26 5.40
C GLU A 225 -20.53 38.26 5.74
N THR A 226 -20.49 37.76 6.97
CA THR A 226 -21.52 36.86 7.51
C THR A 226 -22.84 37.59 7.71
N ALA A 227 -23.93 36.83 7.87
CA ALA A 227 -25.24 37.41 8.21
C ALA A 227 -25.23 38.24 9.52
N THR A 228 -24.28 38.01 10.43
CA THR A 228 -24.12 38.76 11.69
C THR A 228 -23.22 39.99 11.57
N GLY A 229 -22.69 40.28 10.36
CA GLY A 229 -21.81 41.42 10.11
C GLY A 229 -20.33 41.17 10.39
N ALA A 230 -19.94 39.95 10.75
CA ALA A 230 -18.54 39.59 10.89
C ALA A 230 -17.86 39.55 9.52
N LYS A 231 -16.65 40.11 9.44
CA LYS A 231 -15.87 40.16 8.20
C LYS A 231 -14.86 39.03 8.18
N LEU A 232 -14.77 38.35 7.04
CA LEU A 232 -13.76 37.34 6.76
C LEU A 232 -13.17 37.59 5.37
N GLN A 233 -11.95 37.14 5.15
CA GLN A 233 -11.27 37.26 3.87
C GLN A 233 -10.91 35.88 3.35
N VAL A 234 -11.10 35.66 2.06
CA VAL A 234 -10.53 34.52 1.35
C VAL A 234 -9.31 35.00 0.59
N VAL A 235 -8.16 34.41 0.90
CA VAL A 235 -6.88 34.78 0.29
C VAL A 235 -6.32 33.62 -0.51
N PHE A 236 -5.84 33.90 -1.72
CA PHE A 236 -5.03 32.98 -2.50
C PHE A 236 -3.56 33.26 -2.23
N ARG A 237 -2.81 32.22 -1.86
CA ARG A 237 -1.37 32.26 -1.66
C ARG A 237 -0.72 31.35 -2.70
N PRO A 238 0.03 31.89 -3.70
CA PRO A 238 0.67 31.09 -4.72
C PRO A 238 1.49 29.94 -4.13
N GLY A 239 1.38 28.74 -4.69
CA GLY A 239 1.99 27.50 -4.19
C GLY A 239 1.38 26.91 -2.91
N SER A 240 0.64 27.69 -2.12
CA SER A 240 0.03 27.23 -0.86
C SER A 240 -1.47 26.93 -0.94
N GLY A 241 -2.20 27.63 -1.83
CA GLY A 241 -3.64 27.45 -2.06
C GLY A 241 -4.51 28.57 -1.48
N LEU A 242 -5.80 28.27 -1.29
CA LEU A 242 -6.79 29.20 -0.73
C LEU A 242 -6.91 29.05 0.79
N PHE A 243 -7.14 30.16 1.48
CA PHE A 243 -7.34 30.19 2.92
C PHE A 243 -8.49 31.13 3.29
N ILE A 244 -9.30 30.74 4.27
CA ILE A 244 -10.19 31.65 4.99
C ILE A 244 -9.38 32.27 6.13
N VAL A 245 -9.33 33.59 6.17
CA VAL A 245 -8.65 34.41 7.17
C VAL A 245 -9.71 35.19 7.94
N THR A 246 -9.77 34.95 9.23
CA THR A 246 -10.67 35.65 10.15
C THR A 246 -9.82 36.35 11.23
N PRO A 247 -10.00 37.65 11.48
CA PRO A 247 -9.24 38.36 12.50
C PRO A 247 -9.33 37.67 13.88
N GLY A 248 -8.17 37.36 14.47
CA GLY A 248 -8.10 36.71 15.79
C GLY A 248 -8.23 35.17 15.77
N ALA A 249 -8.34 34.53 14.60
CA ALA A 249 -8.35 33.08 14.45
C ALA A 249 -7.21 32.60 13.53
N PRO A 250 -6.77 31.34 13.65
CA PRO A 250 -5.85 30.74 12.69
C PRO A 250 -6.43 30.69 11.28
N ASP A 251 -5.57 30.81 10.27
CA ASP A 251 -5.97 30.66 8.87
C ASP A 251 -6.45 29.23 8.60
N GLN A 252 -7.61 29.10 7.96
CA GLN A 252 -8.17 27.81 7.60
C GLN A 252 -7.90 27.52 6.14
N LYS A 253 -7.15 26.46 5.85
CA LYS A 253 -6.85 26.05 4.47
C LYS A 253 -8.10 25.47 3.82
N LEU A 254 -8.34 25.85 2.56
CA LEU A 254 -9.38 25.27 1.72
C LEU A 254 -8.77 24.19 0.84
N VAL A 255 -9.20 22.95 1.05
CA VAL A 255 -8.79 21.80 0.23
C VAL A 255 -9.79 21.64 -0.91
N PRO A 256 -9.35 21.69 -2.18
CA PRO A 256 -10.26 21.52 -3.32
C PRO A 256 -10.99 20.18 -3.26
N TYR A 257 -12.25 20.16 -3.68
CA TYR A 257 -13.08 18.96 -3.65
C TYR A 257 -13.86 18.77 -4.95
N LYS A 258 -14.70 19.75 -5.29
CA LYS A 258 -15.48 19.81 -6.54
C LYS A 258 -15.40 21.24 -7.08
N PRO A 259 -15.87 21.54 -8.31
CA PRO A 259 -15.88 22.90 -8.82
C PRO A 259 -16.51 23.86 -7.80
N LEU A 260 -15.76 24.91 -7.43
CA LEU A 260 -16.12 25.92 -6.43
C LEU A 260 -16.48 25.38 -5.03
N LYS A 261 -16.14 24.12 -4.72
CA LYS A 261 -16.40 23.47 -3.44
C LYS A 261 -15.12 22.96 -2.81
N PHE A 262 -15.00 23.21 -1.51
CA PHE A 262 -13.79 22.94 -0.74
C PHE A 262 -14.14 22.30 0.59
N HIS A 263 -13.24 21.45 1.08
CA HIS A 263 -13.26 20.94 2.45
C HIS A 263 -12.34 21.75 3.36
N LEU A 264 -12.63 21.68 4.66
CA LEU A 264 -11.69 22.05 5.70
C LEU A 264 -10.93 20.78 6.15
N PRO A 265 -9.59 20.81 6.25
CA PRO A 265 -8.80 19.65 6.66
C PRO A 265 -9.25 19.05 7.99
N GLU A 266 -9.69 19.89 8.93
CA GLU A 266 -10.06 19.50 10.29
C GLU A 266 -11.53 19.06 10.40
N PHE A 267 -12.38 19.40 9.42
CA PHE A 267 -13.82 19.19 9.46
C PHE A 267 -14.33 18.64 8.13
N SER A 268 -14.22 17.33 7.96
CA SER A 268 -14.61 16.65 6.71
C SER A 268 -16.10 16.76 6.41
N ASP A 269 -16.96 17.00 7.39
CA ASP A 269 -18.41 17.19 7.25
C ASP A 269 -18.81 18.63 6.88
N VAL A 270 -17.86 19.56 6.90
CA VAL A 270 -18.07 20.96 6.51
C VAL A 270 -17.59 21.18 5.08
N LEU A 271 -18.45 21.80 4.29
CA LEU A 271 -18.16 22.22 2.92
C LEU A 271 -18.22 23.74 2.81
N ILE A 272 -17.24 24.30 2.10
CA ILE A 272 -17.24 25.69 1.67
C ILE A 272 -17.56 25.72 0.17
N GLU A 273 -18.72 26.26 -0.20
CA GLU A 273 -19.16 26.45 -1.58
C GLU A 273 -19.13 27.93 -1.93
N PHE A 274 -18.48 28.28 -3.05
CA PHE A 274 -18.53 29.63 -3.59
C PHE A 274 -19.63 29.72 -4.64
N VAL A 275 -20.52 30.70 -4.49
CA VAL A 275 -21.65 30.92 -5.40
C VAL A 275 -21.21 31.88 -6.49
N GLU A 276 -21.29 31.42 -7.73
CA GLU A 276 -21.01 32.22 -8.92
C GLU A 276 -22.32 32.70 -9.55
N ASP A 277 -22.33 33.95 -10.00
CA ASP A 277 -23.37 34.54 -10.84
C ASP A 277 -22.71 35.38 -11.94
N ASN A 278 -23.05 35.14 -13.20
CA ASN A 278 -22.50 35.82 -14.37
C ASN A 278 -20.96 35.94 -14.40
N GLY A 279 -20.22 34.88 -14.03
CA GLY A 279 -18.75 34.90 -14.04
C GLY A 279 -18.12 35.53 -12.80
N GLN A 280 -18.90 35.95 -11.81
CA GLN A 280 -18.39 36.55 -10.57
C GLN A 280 -18.86 35.79 -9.34
N ILE A 281 -17.95 35.57 -8.38
CA ILE A 281 -18.36 35.05 -7.07
C ILE A 281 -19.15 36.13 -6.34
N THR A 282 -20.34 35.78 -5.86
CA THR A 282 -21.25 36.68 -5.13
C THR A 282 -21.41 36.32 -3.66
N ALA A 283 -21.14 35.06 -3.28
CA ALA A 283 -21.24 34.61 -1.91
C ALA A 283 -20.34 33.40 -1.61
N LEU A 284 -20.12 33.18 -0.32
CA LEU A 284 -19.56 31.97 0.27
C LEU A 284 -20.65 31.31 1.10
N ARG A 285 -20.87 30.01 0.90
CA ARG A 285 -21.77 29.16 1.68
C ARG A 285 -20.95 28.18 2.49
N GLN A 286 -21.12 28.20 3.80
CA GLN A 286 -20.64 27.15 4.69
C GLN A 286 -21.79 26.17 4.91
N ILE A 287 -21.65 24.98 4.34
CA ILE A 287 -22.63 23.90 4.40
C ILE A 287 -22.16 22.92 5.47
N THR A 288 -23.03 22.66 6.43
CA THR A 288 -22.80 21.73 7.54
C THR A 288 -24.00 20.78 7.63
N PRO A 289 -23.91 19.66 8.38
CA PRO A 289 -25.06 18.81 8.65
C PRO A 289 -26.24 19.56 9.31
N ALA A 290 -25.96 20.63 10.05
CA ALA A 290 -26.97 21.44 10.76
C ALA A 290 -27.63 22.52 9.90
N GLY A 291 -27.09 22.82 8.71
CA GLY A 291 -27.63 23.85 7.83
C GLY A 291 -26.57 24.59 7.02
N VAL A 292 -27.02 25.62 6.31
CA VAL A 292 -26.21 26.42 5.39
C VAL A 292 -26.12 27.86 5.90
N PHE A 293 -24.90 28.34 6.12
CA PHE A 293 -24.62 29.73 6.48
C PHE A 293 -24.07 30.47 5.27
N VAL A 294 -24.61 31.65 4.98
CA VAL A 294 -24.24 32.43 3.79
C VAL A 294 -23.49 33.68 4.23
N SER A 295 -22.33 33.91 3.60
CA SER A 295 -21.56 35.14 3.70
C SER A 295 -21.54 35.83 2.34
N LYS A 296 -22.03 37.06 2.26
CA LYS A 296 -22.07 37.81 0.99
C LYS A 296 -20.68 38.34 0.66
N ARG A 297 -20.29 38.30 -0.62
CA ARG A 297 -19.06 38.95 -1.07
C ARG A 297 -19.26 40.46 -1.01
N ARG A 298 -18.29 41.17 -0.44
CA ARG A 298 -18.23 42.63 -0.48
C ARG A 298 -17.51 43.07 -1.75
N GLN A 299 -18.08 44.06 -2.43
CA GLN A 299 -17.41 44.79 -3.50
C GLN A 299 -16.21 45.57 -2.95
#